data_AF-A0A7S7NM16-F1
#
_entry.id   AF-A0A7S7NM16-F1
#
_cell.length_a   1.000
_cell.length_b   1.000
_cell.length_c   1.000
_cell.angle_alpha   90.00
_cell.angle_beta   90.00
_cell.angle_gamma   90.00
#
_symmetry.space_group_name_H-M   'P 1'
#
loop_
_entity.id
_entity.type
_entity.pdbx_description
1 polymer ?
#
loop_
_entity_poly.entity_id
_entity_poly.type
_entity_poly.pdbx_seq_one_letter_code
_entity_poly.pdbx_strand_id
1 'polypeptide(L)'
;MPFERPFPRPFTVSSIREHAPALPGVFGLSNSREWLYIGEAENIQAALLEHMVSAGSAAPHQQPTGFVFEVCDRARQAVRQASLMHEYKLTGQSQRPSQR
;
A
#
# COMPACT_ATOMS: atom_id res chain seq x y z
N MET A 1 2.75 -5.15 -15.24
CA MET A 1 2.76 -3.68 -15.27
C MET A 1 2.82 -3.15 -13.84
N PRO A 2 3.79 -2.26 -13.52
CA PRO A 2 3.88 -1.61 -12.22
C PRO A 2 2.60 -0.83 -11.92
N PHE A 3 2.50 -0.23 -10.73
CA PHE A 3 1.40 0.69 -10.41
C PHE A 3 1.15 1.66 -11.58
N GLU A 4 -0.11 1.88 -11.95
CA GLU A 4 -0.46 2.77 -13.08
C GLU A 4 0.11 4.19 -12.89
N ARG A 5 0.25 4.61 -11.62
CA ARG A 5 0.91 5.86 -11.23
C ARG A 5 1.94 5.57 -10.13
N PRO A 6 3.18 5.22 -10.48
CA PRO A 6 4.22 4.90 -9.51
C PRO A 6 4.87 6.17 -8.96
N PHE A 7 4.08 7.21 -8.68
CA PHE A 7 4.55 8.45 -8.07
C PHE A 7 4.31 8.38 -6.57
N PRO A 8 5.31 7.93 -5.77
CA PRO A 8 5.16 7.85 -4.33
C PRO A 8 4.89 9.24 -3.77
N ARG A 9 3.75 9.36 -3.10
CA ARG A 9 3.33 10.55 -2.35
C ARG A 9 3.91 10.46 -0.94
N PRO A 10 4.15 11.60 -0.26
CA PRO A 10 4.69 11.58 1.08
C PRO A 10 3.76 10.81 2.02
N PHE A 11 4.27 9.82 2.75
CA PHE A 11 3.47 9.07 3.72
C PHE A 11 3.23 9.90 4.99
N THR A 12 2.33 10.88 4.89
CA THR A 12 1.92 11.80 5.98
C THR A 12 0.40 11.86 6.06
N VAL A 13 -0.15 12.14 7.26
CA VAL A 13 -1.61 12.18 7.49
C VAL A 13 -2.29 13.13 6.49
N SER A 14 -1.71 14.31 6.28
CA SER A 14 -2.23 15.32 5.37
C SER A 14 -2.26 14.83 3.92
N SER A 15 -1.15 14.29 3.42
CA SER A 15 -1.09 13.77 2.05
C SER A 15 -2.00 12.57 1.81
N ILE A 16 -2.17 11.69 2.82
CA ILE A 16 -3.11 10.56 2.71
C ILE A 16 -4.54 11.08 2.60
N ARG A 17 -4.94 12.03 3.46
CA ARG A 17 -6.29 12.59 3.43
C ARG A 17 -6.58 13.38 2.16
N GLU A 18 -5.57 14.07 1.62
CA GLU A 18 -5.72 14.90 0.42
C GLU A 18 -5.74 14.07 -0.87
N HIS A 19 -4.96 12.98 -0.94
CA HIS A 19 -4.75 12.25 -2.19
C HIS A 19 -5.32 10.84 -2.22
N ALA A 20 -5.37 10.14 -1.09
CA ALA A 20 -5.85 8.76 -1.06
C ALA A 20 -7.39 8.74 -1.05
N PRO A 21 -8.04 8.03 -1.98
CA PRO A 21 -9.49 7.93 -2.00
C PRO A 21 -9.99 6.94 -0.94
N ALA A 22 -11.20 7.19 -0.43
CA ALA A 22 -11.94 6.24 0.41
C ALA A 22 -12.65 5.17 -0.44
N LEU A 23 -11.91 4.56 -1.36
CA LEU A 23 -12.39 3.57 -2.32
C LEU A 23 -11.58 2.27 -2.21
N PRO A 24 -12.16 1.14 -2.69
CA PRO A 24 -11.44 -0.11 -2.76
C PRO A 24 -10.27 -0.04 -3.74
N GLY A 25 -9.16 -0.66 -3.37
CA GLY A 25 -8.06 -0.93 -4.29
C GLY A 25 -6.83 -1.52 -3.62
N VAL A 26 -5.67 -1.31 -4.24
CA VAL A 26 -4.38 -1.78 -3.76
C VAL A 26 -3.50 -0.58 -3.43
N PHE A 27 -2.76 -0.66 -2.34
CA PHE A 27 -1.80 0.35 -1.93
C PHE A 27 -0.42 -0.27 -1.72
N GLY A 28 0.61 0.53 -1.98
CA GLY A 28 1.99 0.18 -1.76
C GLY A 28 2.66 1.20 -0.84
N LEU A 29 3.46 0.72 0.09
CA LEU A 29 4.33 1.52 0.92
C LEU A 29 5.77 1.27 0.52
N SER A 30 6.52 2.35 0.32
CA SER A 30 7.94 2.31 -0.02
C SER A 30 8.70 3.31 0.82
N ASN A 31 10.01 3.10 0.94
CA ASN A 31 10.92 4.09 1.47
C ASN A 31 11.92 4.52 0.37
N SER A 32 12.93 5.30 0.75
CA SER A 32 13.98 5.74 -0.18
C SER A 32 14.89 4.61 -0.70
N ARG A 33 14.76 3.39 -0.20
CA ARG A 33 15.61 2.25 -0.52
C ARG A 33 14.87 1.15 -1.29
N GLU A 34 13.65 0.84 -0.88
CA GLU A 34 12.93 -0.34 -1.36
C GLU A 34 11.41 -0.25 -1.13
N TRP A 35 10.70 -1.22 -1.71
CA TRP A 35 9.29 -1.47 -1.43
C TRP A 35 9.16 -2.24 -0.13
N LEU A 36 8.41 -1.69 0.82
CA LEU A 36 8.25 -2.26 2.16
C LEU A 36 7.02 -3.15 2.25
N TYR A 37 5.93 -2.75 1.61
CA TYR A 37 4.63 -3.39 1.77
C TYR A 37 3.73 -3.13 0.56
N ILE A 38 2.95 -4.14 0.15
CA ILE A 38 1.86 -3.98 -0.82
C ILE A 38 0.65 -4.74 -0.29
N GLY A 39 -0.44 -4.02 -0.08
CA GLY A 39 -1.68 -4.57 0.48
C GLY A 39 -2.92 -4.11 -0.28
N GLU A 40 -4.00 -4.86 -0.13
CA GLU A 40 -5.33 -4.47 -0.59
C GLU A 40 -6.17 -3.89 0.55
N ALA A 41 -7.08 -3.00 0.21
CA ALA A 41 -8.03 -2.41 1.15
C ALA A 41 -9.34 -2.06 0.47
N GLU A 42 -10.44 -2.16 1.22
CA GLU A 42 -11.75 -1.66 0.80
C GLU A 42 -11.84 -0.13 0.91
N ASN A 43 -11.02 0.44 1.79
CA ASN A 43 -10.84 1.85 1.96
C ASN A 43 -9.33 2.13 2.09
N ILE A 44 -8.72 2.49 0.97
CA ILE A 44 -7.28 2.77 0.89
C ILE A 44 -6.89 3.86 1.89
N GLN A 45 -7.68 4.93 1.99
CA GLN A 45 -7.39 6.03 2.92
C GLN A 45 -7.36 5.56 4.38
N ALA A 46 -8.36 4.80 4.82
CA ALA A 46 -8.43 4.28 6.18
C ALA A 46 -7.26 3.32 6.48
N ALA A 47 -6.97 2.38 5.57
CA ALA A 47 -5.88 1.43 5.73
C ALA A 47 -4.52 2.13 5.84
N LEU A 48 -4.25 3.15 5.01
CA LEU A 48 -3.01 3.94 5.08
C LEU A 48 -2.87 4.68 6.41
N LEU A 49 -3.97 5.23 6.95
CA LEU A 49 -3.96 5.91 8.25
C LEU A 49 -3.72 4.92 9.40
N GLU A 50 -4.32 3.74 9.38
CA GLU A 50 -4.06 2.68 10.36
C GLU A 50 -2.60 2.21 10.32
N HIS A 51 -2.06 2.02 9.11
CA HIS A 51 -0.66 1.68 8.91
C HIS A 51 0.28 2.75 9.43
N MET A 52 -0.11 4.03 9.39
CA MET A 52 0.69 5.12 9.95
C MET A 52 0.84 5.02 11.47
N VAL A 53 -0.26 4.68 12.17
CA VAL A 53 -0.25 4.47 13.62
C VAL A 53 0.66 3.29 13.98
N SER A 54 0.59 2.20 13.22
CA SER A 54 1.43 1.01 13.43
C SER A 54 2.91 1.26 13.08
N ALA A 55 3.18 1.99 11.99
CA ALA A 55 4.53 2.29 11.51
C ALA A 55 5.33 3.20 12.45
N GLY A 56 4.67 3.97 13.33
CA GLY A 56 5.35 4.78 14.36
C GLY A 56 6.19 3.95 15.35
N SER A 57 5.95 2.64 15.42
CA SER A 57 6.73 1.70 16.24
C SER A 57 7.84 0.95 15.47
N ALA A 58 7.93 1.11 14.15
CA ALA A 58 8.89 0.42 13.31
C ALA A 58 10.29 1.05 13.37
N ALA A 59 11.33 0.26 13.07
CA ALA A 59 12.69 0.76 12.95
C ALA A 59 12.80 1.85 11.86
N PRO A 60 13.69 2.85 11.99
CA PRO A 60 13.81 3.96 11.05
C PRO A 60 14.09 3.53 9.61
N HIS A 61 14.82 2.44 9.39
CA HIS A 61 15.05 1.88 8.06
C HIS A 61 13.83 1.16 7.46
N GLN A 62 12.84 0.81 8.27
CA GLN A 62 11.59 0.18 7.86
C GLN A 62 10.43 1.18 7.84
N GLN A 63 10.69 2.47 8.09
CA GLN A 63 9.64 3.48 8.04
C GLN A 63 9.27 3.78 6.58
N PRO A 64 7.99 3.64 6.22
CA PRO A 64 7.52 4.06 4.92
C PRO A 64 7.61 5.59 4.80
N THR A 65 8.33 6.07 3.80
CA THR A 65 8.42 7.51 3.50
C THR A 65 7.51 7.89 2.34
N GLY A 66 7.12 6.91 1.52
CA GLY A 66 6.26 7.08 0.37
C GLY A 66 5.10 6.09 0.37
N PHE A 67 3.99 6.50 -0.24
CA PHE A 67 2.88 5.60 -0.56
C PHE A 67 2.41 5.80 -2.00
N VAL A 68 1.93 4.72 -2.59
CA VAL A 68 1.23 4.70 -3.87
C VAL A 68 -0.07 3.95 -3.71
N PHE A 69 -1.02 4.21 -4.59
CA PHE A 69 -2.29 3.51 -4.59
C PHE A 69 -2.83 3.38 -6.00
N GLU A 70 -3.67 2.37 -6.17
CA GLU A 70 -4.43 2.14 -7.38
C GLU A 70 -5.84 1.71 -6.98
N VAL A 71 -6.83 2.43 -7.50
CA VAL A 71 -8.24 2.11 -7.26
C VAL A 71 -8.61 0.95 -8.19
N CYS A 72 -9.12 -0.12 -7.62
CA CYS A 72 -9.60 -1.26 -8.41
C CYS A 72 -10.73 -1.99 -7.68
N ASP A 73 -11.56 -2.68 -8.46
CA ASP A 73 -12.68 -3.44 -7.92
C ASP A 73 -12.19 -4.51 -6.94
N ARG A 74 -12.97 -4.76 -5.88
CA ARG A 74 -12.69 -5.80 -4.87
C ARG A 74 -12.36 -7.16 -5.50
N ALA A 75 -13.05 -7.52 -6.58
CA ALA A 75 -12.84 -8.77 -7.32
C ALA A 75 -11.45 -8.86 -7.99
N ARG A 76 -10.78 -7.72 -8.22
CA ARG A 76 -9.49 -7.62 -8.92
C ARG A 76 -8.33 -7.29 -7.99
N GLN A 77 -8.58 -6.88 -6.75
CA GLN A 77 -7.56 -6.49 -5.78
C GLN A 77 -6.50 -7.58 -5.59
N ALA A 78 -6.93 -8.81 -5.29
CA ALA A 78 -6.01 -9.92 -5.03
C ALA A 78 -5.13 -10.25 -6.25
N VAL A 79 -5.71 -10.26 -7.45
CA VAL A 79 -4.97 -10.49 -8.70
C VAL A 79 -3.97 -9.37 -8.95
N ARG A 80 -4.37 -8.12 -8.68
CA ARG A 80 -3.53 -6.95 -8.89
C ARG A 80 -2.39 -6.91 -7.87
N GLN A 81 -2.66 -7.17 -6.59
CA GLN A 81 -1.67 -7.30 -5.54
C GLN A 81 -0.65 -8.39 -5.90
N ALA A 82 -1.11 -9.59 -6.27
CA ALA A 82 -0.21 -10.70 -6.64
C ALA A 82 0.70 -10.33 -7.82
N SER A 83 0.15 -9.65 -8.84
CA SER A 83 0.93 -9.17 -9.97
C SER A 83 1.99 -8.16 -9.55
N LEU A 84 1.63 -7.18 -8.71
CA LEU A 84 2.55 -6.16 -8.20
C LEU A 84 3.64 -6.78 -7.31
N MET A 85 3.29 -7.73 -6.44
CA MET A 85 4.27 -8.44 -5.62
C MET A 85 5.29 -9.19 -6.47
N HIS A 86 4.84 -9.86 -7.54
CA HIS A 86 5.71 -10.56 -8.46
C HIS A 86 6.65 -9.60 -9.20
N GLU A 87 6.14 -8.45 -9.64
CA GLU A 87 6.91 -7.43 -10.36
C GLU A 87 7.96 -6.73 -9.49
N TYR A 88 7.61 -6.40 -8.24
CA TYR A 88 8.54 -5.80 -7.29
C TYR A 88 9.38 -6.84 -6.54
N LYS A 89 9.29 -8.12 -6.91
CA LYS A 89 10.01 -9.24 -6.28
C LYS A 89 9.86 -9.29 -4.76
N LEU A 90 8.68 -8.89 -4.25
CA LEU A 90 8.34 -8.98 -2.83
C LEU A 90 8.07 -10.45 -2.50
N THR A 91 9.13 -11.19 -2.18
CA THR A 91 9.04 -12.58 -1.73
C THR A 91 8.65 -12.60 -0.25
N GLY A 92 7.41 -13.00 0.07
CA GLY A 92 7.07 -13.44 1.43
C GLY A 92 5.94 -12.72 2.15
N GLN A 93 5.15 -11.86 1.50
CA GLN A 93 3.94 -11.34 2.14
C GLN A 93 2.81 -12.36 1.98
N SER A 94 2.73 -13.29 2.92
CA SER A 94 1.65 -14.28 3.01
C SER A 94 0.32 -13.52 2.93
N GLN A 95 -0.43 -13.77 1.87
CA GLN A 95 -1.75 -13.18 1.61
C GLN A 95 -2.55 -13.33 2.90
N ARG A 96 -2.80 -12.22 3.63
CA ARG A 96 -3.75 -12.30 4.74
C ARG A 96 -5.09 -12.62 4.09
N PRO A 97 -5.70 -13.78 4.39
CA PRO A 97 -7.03 -14.07 3.89
C PRO A 97 -7.95 -13.04 4.51
N SER A 98 -8.51 -12.18 3.66
CA SER A 98 -9.53 -11.20 4.00
C SER A 98 -10.57 -11.88 4.88
N GLN A 99 -10.64 -11.44 6.15
CA GLN A 99 -11.46 -12.08 7.17
C GLN A 99 -12.94 -12.00 6.79
N ARG A 100 -13.53 -13.20 6.68
CA ARG A 100 -14.86 -13.67 7.09
C ARG A 100 -16.09 -12.77 6.91
#